data_AF-A0AAD5TEG4-F1
#
_entry.id   AF-A0AAD5TEG4-F1
#
_cell.length_a   1.000
_cell.length_b   1.000
_cell.length_c   1.000
_cell.angle_alpha   90.00
_cell.angle_beta   90.00
_cell.angle_gamma   90.00
#
_symmetry.space_group_name_H-M   'P 1'
#
loop_
_entity.id
_entity.type
_entity.pdbx_description
1 polymer ?
#
loop_
_entity_poly.entity_id
_entity_poly.type
_entity_poly.pdbx_seq_one_letter_code
_entity_poly.pdbx_strand_id
1 'polypeptide(L)'
;MSTTNSDHQRLAAAVATNYLIWRRDRHARRGPTLQRERAEAAFLSKLKGTVAQVAEYADVELQDAARQQIPVDRLHDEANSAVEKDPGSRFHDHLVKSLLRWFKNEYFTWINNPACSHCATSATTTPLGAVNPSPDESAFRCSRTELFKCNSCHRETRFPRYNDPRKLMATRRGRCGEYANVFALFCTAMGFETRYILDFTDHVWTEVYCDGVGWVNCDSCEGEGSYGTPLMYEAGWGKKLTYVFAFGPHEAVDVINRYTNKIDEVRTRRTDVDEKWLRKILTEITSQRRRGLPDSVRLELEKRDAQERAQLEGSNKPAAAEDLHGRESGSLAWRAVRGELGSNPPDGESALPAKAADEKEPKPNTSA
;
A
#
# COMPACT_ATOMS: atom_id res chain seq x y z
N MET A 1 22.14 42.10 60.62
CA MET A 1 22.78 41.14 59.68
C MET A 1 22.15 39.73 59.69
N SER A 2 21.08 39.45 60.45
CA SER A 2 20.55 38.07 60.59
C SER A 2 19.28 37.76 59.78
N THR A 3 18.63 38.75 59.17
CA THR A 3 17.35 38.57 58.45
C THR A 3 17.54 38.21 56.98
N THR A 4 18.59 38.73 56.33
CA THR A 4 18.89 38.45 54.92
C THR A 4 19.24 36.97 54.69
N ASN A 5 19.94 36.33 55.63
CA ASN A 5 20.33 34.92 55.50
C ASN A 5 19.11 33.98 55.56
N SER A 6 18.09 34.30 56.36
CA SER A 6 16.87 33.48 56.41
C SER A 6 16.01 33.62 55.15
N ASP A 7 15.99 34.81 54.54
CA ASP A 7 15.22 35.04 53.31
C ASP A 7 15.89 34.37 52.10
N HIS A 8 17.22 34.38 52.03
CA HIS A 8 17.95 33.62 51.02
C HIS A 8 17.74 32.10 51.16
N GLN A 9 17.70 31.58 52.39
CA GLN A 9 17.40 30.17 52.65
C GLN A 9 15.96 29.80 52.26
N ARG A 10 14.98 30.66 52.57
CA ARG A 10 13.57 30.47 52.16
C ARG A 10 13.41 30.51 50.65
N LEU A 11 14.07 31.45 49.98
CA LEU A 11 14.03 31.55 48.52
C LEU A 11 14.69 30.33 47.87
N ALA A 12 15.83 29.87 48.38
CA ALA A 12 16.50 28.67 47.91
C ALA A 12 15.61 27.42 48.07
N ALA A 13 14.94 27.28 49.22
CA ALA A 13 14.00 26.19 49.45
C ALA A 13 12.78 26.25 48.52
N ALA A 14 12.23 27.45 48.27
CA ALA A 14 11.12 27.64 47.34
C ALA A 14 11.52 27.31 45.89
N VAL A 15 12.72 27.72 45.45
CA VAL A 15 13.25 27.39 44.11
C VAL A 15 13.48 25.89 43.99
N ALA A 16 14.04 25.24 45.00
CA ALA A 16 14.24 23.79 45.01
C ALA A 16 12.91 23.03 44.96
N THR A 17 11.91 23.43 45.74
CA THR A 17 10.56 22.84 45.71
C THR A 17 9.90 23.04 44.35
N ASN A 18 9.96 24.24 43.78
CA ASN A 18 9.41 24.52 42.45
C ASN A 18 10.11 23.70 41.36
N TYR A 19 11.43 23.54 41.45
CA TYR A 19 12.20 22.69 40.53
C TYR A 19 11.80 21.22 40.65
N LEU A 20 11.58 20.71 41.87
CA LEU A 20 11.15 19.33 42.09
C LEU A 20 9.72 19.08 41.60
N ILE A 21 8.79 20.03 41.83
CA ILE A 21 7.44 20.00 41.27
C ILE A 21 7.49 20.02 39.75
N TRP A 22 8.22 20.96 39.15
CA TRP A 22 8.41 21.03 37.70
C TRP A 22 9.05 19.76 37.14
N ARG A 23 10.04 19.16 37.82
CA ARG A 23 10.71 17.92 37.40
C ARG A 23 9.74 16.73 37.44
N ARG A 24 8.95 16.60 38.51
CA ARG A 24 7.91 15.57 38.65
C ARG A 24 6.84 15.74 37.58
N ASP A 25 6.34 16.96 37.39
CA ASP A 25 5.29 17.28 36.45
C ASP A 25 5.79 17.22 34.99
N ARG A 26 7.08 17.47 34.74
CA ARG A 26 7.74 17.28 33.43
C ARG A 26 7.82 15.81 33.05
N HIS A 27 8.06 14.90 34.00
CA HIS A 27 8.00 13.47 33.76
C HIS A 27 6.55 12.97 33.58
N ALA A 28 5.58 13.56 34.29
CA ALA A 28 4.15 13.28 34.08
C ALA A 28 3.61 13.84 32.73
N ARG A 29 4.13 14.98 32.25
CA ARG A 29 3.80 15.58 30.94
C ARG A 29 4.58 14.96 29.78
N ARG A 30 5.72 14.30 30.03
CA ARG A 30 6.40 13.38 29.09
C ARG A 30 5.74 11.99 29.08
N GLY A 31 4.43 11.96 29.25
CA GLY A 31 3.64 10.74 29.19
C GLY A 31 3.45 10.23 27.74
N PRO A 32 2.69 9.13 27.58
CA PRO A 32 2.35 8.48 26.31
C PRO A 32 1.80 9.38 25.19
N THR A 33 1.52 10.66 25.46
CA THR A 33 0.92 11.63 24.54
C THR A 33 1.83 12.05 23.38
N LEU A 34 3.10 12.40 23.60
CA LEU A 34 3.98 12.87 22.50
C LEU A 34 4.32 11.75 21.49
N GLN A 35 4.53 10.53 21.99
CA GLN A 35 4.78 9.37 21.12
C GLN A 35 3.51 9.01 20.34
N ARG A 36 2.35 9.03 21.00
CA ARG A 36 1.06 8.84 20.34
C ARG A 36 0.79 9.92 19.30
N GLU A 37 1.01 11.19 19.61
CA GLU A 37 0.85 12.31 18.66
C GLU A 37 1.77 12.17 17.45
N ARG A 38 3.02 11.71 17.64
CA ARG A 38 3.93 11.43 16.52
C ARG A 38 3.46 10.24 15.68
N ALA A 39 2.98 9.17 16.32
CA ALA A 39 2.42 8.02 15.63
C ALA A 39 1.17 8.42 14.82
N GLU A 40 0.22 9.11 15.45
CA GLU A 40 -0.97 9.69 14.81
C GLU A 40 -0.60 10.61 13.64
N ALA A 41 0.42 11.47 13.80
CA ALA A 41 0.89 12.36 12.74
C ALA A 41 1.51 11.59 11.56
N ALA A 42 2.34 10.59 11.82
CA ALA A 42 2.94 9.74 10.79
C ALA A 42 1.86 8.92 10.06
N PHE A 43 0.92 8.36 10.81
CA PHE A 43 -0.22 7.61 10.27
C PHE A 43 -1.06 8.52 9.37
N LEU A 44 -1.46 9.68 9.86
CA LEU A 44 -2.24 10.67 9.11
C LEU A 44 -1.49 11.15 7.87
N SER A 45 -0.18 11.37 7.95
CA SER A 45 0.65 11.75 6.80
C SER A 45 0.60 10.67 5.72
N LYS A 46 0.66 9.39 6.10
CA LYS A 46 0.57 8.27 5.15
C LYS A 46 -0.81 8.23 4.48
N LEU A 47 -1.90 8.32 5.27
CA LEU A 47 -3.27 8.37 4.72
C LEU A 47 -3.45 9.55 3.75
N LYS A 48 -3.03 10.76 4.15
CA LYS A 48 -3.15 11.96 3.31
C LYS A 48 -2.30 11.88 2.04
N GLY A 49 -1.10 11.29 2.12
CA GLY A 49 -0.26 11.02 0.95
C GLY A 49 -0.96 10.12 -0.07
N THR A 50 -1.56 9.03 0.39
CA THR A 50 -2.34 8.14 -0.48
C THR A 50 -3.57 8.82 -1.06
N VAL A 51 -4.28 9.63 -0.26
CA VAL A 51 -5.43 10.43 -0.73
C VAL A 51 -5.03 11.40 -1.85
N ALA A 52 -3.87 12.04 -1.73
CA ALA A 52 -3.34 12.94 -2.75
C ALA A 52 -2.97 12.19 -4.03
N GLN A 53 -2.29 11.05 -3.90
CA GLN A 53 -1.97 10.19 -5.05
C GLN A 53 -3.22 9.75 -5.81
N VAL A 54 -4.24 9.25 -5.12
CA VAL A 54 -5.49 8.78 -5.74
C VAL A 54 -6.26 9.91 -6.43
N ALA A 55 -6.17 11.15 -5.92
CA ALA A 55 -6.85 12.29 -6.54
C ALA A 55 -6.36 12.56 -7.97
N GLU A 56 -5.14 12.16 -8.32
CA GLU A 56 -4.57 12.36 -9.66
C GLU A 56 -5.20 11.47 -10.72
N TYR A 57 -5.75 10.32 -10.35
CA TYR A 57 -6.40 9.44 -11.32
C TYR A 57 -7.64 10.07 -11.95
N ALA A 58 -8.17 11.15 -11.36
CA ALA A 58 -9.28 11.93 -11.92
C ALA A 58 -8.84 12.91 -13.03
N ASP A 59 -7.53 13.10 -13.28
CA ASP A 59 -7.03 13.93 -14.37
C ASP A 59 -7.38 13.28 -15.73
N VAL A 60 -8.18 13.99 -16.53
CA VAL A 60 -8.69 13.51 -17.82
C VAL A 60 -7.56 13.33 -18.84
N GLU A 61 -6.58 14.23 -18.88
CA GLU A 61 -5.44 14.10 -19.79
C GLU A 61 -4.53 12.95 -19.39
N LEU A 62 -4.47 12.64 -18.10
CA LEU A 62 -3.74 11.47 -17.61
C LEU A 62 -4.47 10.17 -18.00
N GLN A 63 -5.79 10.14 -17.86
CA GLN A 63 -6.62 9.02 -18.31
C GLN A 63 -6.57 8.83 -19.84
N ASP A 64 -6.58 9.91 -20.62
CA ASP A 64 -6.41 9.83 -22.07
C ASP A 64 -5.05 9.20 -22.44
N ALA A 65 -3.97 9.64 -21.80
CA ALA A 65 -2.63 9.07 -22.02
C ALA A 65 -2.51 7.61 -21.55
N ALA A 66 -3.28 7.21 -20.53
CA ALA A 66 -3.41 5.82 -20.11
C ALA A 66 -4.18 5.00 -21.15
N ARG A 67 -5.36 5.47 -21.60
CA ARG A 67 -6.17 4.79 -22.62
C ARG A 67 -5.41 4.55 -23.92
N GLN A 68 -4.56 5.49 -24.33
CA GLN A 68 -3.70 5.34 -25.52
C GLN A 68 -2.70 4.17 -25.41
N GLN A 69 -2.40 3.69 -24.21
CA GLN A 69 -1.47 2.59 -23.98
C GLN A 69 -2.16 1.25 -23.75
N ILE A 70 -3.45 1.26 -23.43
CA ILE A 70 -4.24 0.06 -23.20
C ILE A 70 -4.77 -0.44 -24.55
N PRO A 71 -4.65 -1.74 -24.88
CA PRO A 71 -5.25 -2.32 -26.09
C PRO A 71 -6.76 -2.51 -25.89
N VAL A 72 -7.50 -1.41 -25.71
CA VAL A 72 -8.91 -1.38 -25.25
C VAL A 72 -9.78 -2.32 -26.07
N ASP A 73 -9.76 -2.23 -27.40
CA ASP A 73 -10.60 -3.05 -28.29
C ASP A 73 -10.29 -4.54 -28.11
N ARG A 74 -9.00 -4.92 -28.07
CA ARG A 74 -8.57 -6.30 -27.86
C ARG A 74 -9.10 -6.87 -26.55
N LEU A 75 -9.01 -6.10 -25.46
CA LEU A 75 -9.50 -6.55 -24.15
C LEU A 75 -11.03 -6.66 -24.09
N HIS A 76 -11.75 -5.79 -24.80
CA HIS A 76 -13.21 -5.88 -24.93
C HIS A 76 -13.61 -7.13 -25.74
N ASP A 77 -12.92 -7.41 -26.85
CA ASP A 77 -13.16 -8.61 -27.67
C ASP A 77 -12.90 -9.90 -26.89
N GLU A 78 -11.81 -9.94 -26.12
CA GLU A 78 -11.50 -11.05 -25.21
C GLU A 78 -12.62 -11.26 -24.18
N ALA A 79 -13.12 -10.18 -23.56
CA ALA A 79 -14.18 -10.25 -22.57
C ALA A 79 -15.53 -10.67 -23.17
N ASN A 80 -15.89 -10.16 -24.34
CA ASN A 80 -17.09 -10.58 -25.08
C ASN A 80 -17.01 -12.07 -25.43
N SER A 81 -15.88 -12.52 -25.96
CA SER A 81 -15.64 -13.93 -26.30
C SER A 81 -15.75 -14.84 -25.07
N ALA A 82 -15.37 -14.36 -23.88
CA ALA A 82 -15.50 -15.11 -22.64
C ALA A 82 -16.96 -15.22 -22.19
N VAL A 83 -17.76 -14.15 -22.34
CA VAL A 83 -19.22 -14.18 -22.08
C VAL A 83 -19.94 -15.09 -23.08
N GLU A 84 -19.55 -15.12 -24.35
CA GLU A 84 -20.14 -16.03 -25.34
C GLU A 84 -19.92 -17.51 -24.98
N LYS A 85 -18.75 -17.83 -24.39
CA LYS A 85 -18.41 -19.17 -23.92
C LYS A 85 -19.09 -19.54 -22.61
N ASP A 86 -19.37 -18.55 -21.76
CA ASP A 86 -20.09 -18.71 -20.50
C ASP A 86 -21.17 -17.62 -20.34
N PRO A 87 -22.36 -17.82 -20.94
CA PRO A 87 -23.42 -16.79 -20.96
C PRO A 87 -23.94 -16.37 -19.58
N GLY A 88 -23.64 -17.12 -18.52
CA GLY A 88 -24.00 -16.76 -17.14
C GLY A 88 -22.99 -15.83 -16.46
N SER A 89 -21.82 -15.65 -17.06
CA SER A 89 -20.75 -14.80 -16.54
C SER A 89 -20.95 -13.32 -16.86
N ARG A 90 -20.15 -12.46 -16.22
CA ARG A 90 -20.27 -11.01 -16.34
C ARG A 90 -19.14 -10.47 -17.22
N PHE A 91 -19.50 -9.65 -18.21
CA PHE A 91 -18.54 -8.97 -19.07
C PHE A 91 -17.49 -8.19 -18.27
N HIS A 92 -17.91 -7.44 -17.24
CA HIS A 92 -17.01 -6.67 -16.37
C HIS A 92 -15.94 -7.56 -15.70
N ASP A 93 -16.31 -8.73 -15.20
CA ASP A 93 -15.36 -9.63 -14.54
C ASP A 93 -14.27 -10.08 -15.52
N HIS A 94 -14.66 -10.43 -16.75
CA HIS A 94 -13.72 -10.84 -17.79
C HIS A 94 -12.85 -9.69 -18.28
N LEU A 95 -13.41 -8.48 -18.40
CA LEU A 95 -12.64 -7.30 -18.82
C LEU A 95 -11.55 -6.95 -17.81
N VAL A 96 -11.86 -7.00 -16.50
CA VAL A 96 -10.86 -6.75 -15.44
C VAL A 96 -9.80 -7.86 -15.43
N LYS A 97 -10.18 -9.13 -15.59
CA LYS A 97 -9.23 -10.25 -15.69
C LYS A 97 -8.31 -10.12 -16.91
N SER A 98 -8.85 -9.79 -18.09
CA SER A 98 -8.06 -9.50 -19.28
C SER A 98 -7.10 -8.32 -19.07
N LEU A 99 -7.54 -7.26 -18.39
CA LEU A 99 -6.68 -6.13 -18.05
C LEU A 99 -5.56 -6.54 -17.09
N LEU A 100 -5.84 -7.32 -16.04
CA LEU A 100 -4.83 -7.86 -15.11
C LEU A 100 -3.79 -8.72 -15.83
N ARG A 101 -4.26 -9.63 -16.70
CA ARG A 101 -3.40 -10.53 -17.48
C ARG A 101 -2.48 -9.74 -18.41
N TRP A 102 -3.03 -8.83 -19.21
CA TRP A 102 -2.24 -7.97 -20.09
C TRP A 102 -1.26 -7.11 -19.31
N PHE A 103 -1.70 -6.49 -18.20
CA PHE A 103 -0.86 -5.61 -17.42
C PHE A 103 0.40 -6.33 -16.90
N LYS A 104 0.22 -7.51 -16.31
CA LYS A 104 1.29 -8.31 -15.74
C LYS A 104 2.19 -8.96 -16.78
N ASN A 105 1.61 -9.51 -17.85
CA ASN A 105 2.35 -10.37 -18.78
C ASN A 105 2.92 -9.62 -19.98
N GLU A 106 2.38 -8.44 -20.32
CA GLU A 106 2.76 -7.69 -21.52
C GLU A 106 3.17 -6.24 -21.22
N TYR A 107 2.49 -5.54 -20.32
CA TYR A 107 2.69 -4.10 -20.16
C TYR A 107 3.80 -3.73 -19.16
N PHE A 108 3.79 -4.30 -17.96
CA PHE A 108 4.60 -3.84 -16.83
C PHE A 108 5.55 -4.93 -16.33
N THR A 109 6.80 -4.55 -16.02
CA THR A 109 7.87 -5.47 -15.66
C THR A 109 8.26 -5.39 -14.18
N TRP A 110 8.31 -6.55 -13.52
CA TRP A 110 8.74 -6.65 -12.13
C TRP A 110 10.26 -6.50 -12.02
N ILE A 111 10.72 -5.65 -11.10
CA ILE A 111 12.15 -5.41 -10.85
C ILE A 111 12.51 -5.80 -9.42
N ASN A 112 13.21 -6.92 -9.28
CA ASN A 112 13.94 -7.23 -8.04
C ASN A 112 15.17 -6.32 -7.97
N ASN A 113 16.14 -6.55 -8.87
CA ASN A 113 17.33 -5.73 -9.04
C ASN A 113 17.39 -5.23 -10.49
N PRO A 114 17.74 -3.96 -10.75
CA PRO A 114 17.83 -3.42 -12.09
C PRO A 114 19.00 -4.04 -12.87
N ALA A 115 18.83 -4.26 -14.17
CA ALA A 115 19.95 -4.55 -15.07
C ALA A 115 20.93 -3.36 -15.12
N CYS A 116 22.21 -3.63 -15.38
CA CYS A 116 23.22 -2.57 -15.46
C CYS A 116 22.95 -1.62 -16.63
N SER A 117 22.86 -0.32 -16.34
CA SER A 117 22.64 0.75 -17.33
C SER A 117 23.82 0.99 -18.28
N HIS A 118 25.00 0.43 -18.00
CA HIS A 118 26.23 0.76 -18.75
C HIS A 118 26.79 -0.36 -19.62
N CYS A 119 26.57 -1.63 -19.27
CA CYS A 119 27.09 -2.75 -20.05
C CYS A 119 26.00 -3.70 -20.53
N ALA A 120 24.74 -3.52 -20.10
CA ALA A 120 23.55 -4.29 -20.51
C ALA A 120 23.69 -5.83 -20.46
N THR A 121 24.79 -6.36 -19.94
CA THR A 121 25.02 -7.79 -19.73
C THR A 121 24.04 -8.30 -18.70
N SER A 122 23.62 -9.57 -18.84
CA SER A 122 22.78 -10.32 -17.88
C SER A 122 23.41 -10.50 -16.50
N ALA A 123 24.59 -9.91 -16.27
CA ALA A 123 25.26 -9.89 -14.98
C ALA A 123 24.38 -9.26 -13.90
N THR A 124 24.26 -9.99 -12.79
CA THR A 124 23.50 -9.56 -11.62
C THR A 124 24.06 -8.25 -11.09
N THR A 125 23.17 -7.40 -10.59
CA THR A 125 23.53 -6.21 -9.83
C THR A 125 23.29 -6.48 -8.35
N THR A 126 24.16 -5.91 -7.51
CA THR A 126 24.12 -6.06 -6.05
C THR A 126 23.67 -4.75 -5.42
N PRO A 127 22.70 -4.75 -4.48
CA PRO A 127 22.25 -3.52 -3.84
C PRO A 127 23.37 -2.86 -3.02
N LEU A 128 23.46 -1.54 -3.10
CA LEU A 128 24.38 -0.71 -2.29
C LEU A 128 23.65 0.10 -1.21
N GLY A 129 22.32 0.22 -1.31
CA GLY A 129 21.49 1.00 -0.39
C GLY A 129 20.66 2.07 -1.10
N ALA A 130 20.04 2.95 -0.33
CA ALA A 130 19.25 4.06 -0.85
C ALA A 130 20.02 5.38 -0.77
N VAL A 131 19.79 6.25 -1.76
CA VAL A 131 20.29 7.62 -1.82
C VAL A 131 19.15 8.58 -2.09
N ASN A 132 19.41 9.87 -1.84
CA ASN A 132 18.48 10.93 -2.21
C ASN A 132 18.27 10.96 -3.73
N PRO A 133 17.03 11.20 -4.18
CA PRO A 133 16.76 11.42 -5.59
C PRO A 133 17.55 12.62 -6.13
N SER A 134 17.96 12.55 -7.40
CA SER A 134 18.47 13.73 -8.11
C SER A 134 17.33 14.73 -8.37
N PRO A 135 17.62 16.01 -8.71
CA PRO A 135 16.58 16.98 -9.06
C PRO A 135 15.65 16.48 -10.19
N ASP A 136 16.21 15.84 -11.21
CA ASP A 136 15.45 15.26 -12.32
C ASP A 136 14.57 14.09 -11.87
N GLU A 137 15.04 13.28 -10.91
CA GLU A 137 14.25 12.18 -10.34
C GLU A 137 13.11 12.73 -9.46
N SER A 138 13.40 13.75 -8.63
CA SER A 138 12.42 14.43 -7.78
C SER A 138 11.31 15.09 -8.57
N ALA A 139 11.59 15.58 -9.79
CA ALA A 139 10.57 16.15 -10.68
C ALA A 139 9.44 15.17 -11.02
N PHE A 140 9.72 13.86 -10.99
CA PHE A 140 8.73 12.79 -11.19
C PHE A 140 8.30 12.14 -9.87
N ARG A 141 8.30 12.94 -8.78
CA ARG A 141 7.88 12.54 -7.44
C ARG A 141 8.57 11.28 -6.93
N CYS A 142 9.86 11.15 -7.27
CA CYS A 142 10.68 10.11 -6.70
C CYS A 142 10.86 10.35 -5.20
N SER A 143 10.49 9.37 -4.38
CA SER A 143 10.65 9.46 -2.91
C SER A 143 12.01 8.98 -2.44
N ARG A 144 12.62 8.03 -3.15
CA ARG A 144 13.96 7.49 -2.89
C ARG A 144 14.54 6.84 -4.14
N THR A 145 15.86 6.84 -4.25
CA THR A 145 16.57 6.13 -5.32
C THR A 145 17.43 5.02 -4.76
N GLU A 146 17.24 3.79 -5.23
CA GLU A 146 18.04 2.64 -4.83
C GLU A 146 19.29 2.56 -5.73
N LEU A 147 20.46 2.35 -5.13
CA LEU A 147 21.72 2.16 -5.86
C LEU A 147 22.10 0.70 -5.94
N PHE A 148 22.63 0.31 -7.09
CA PHE A 148 23.10 -1.04 -7.36
C PHE A 148 24.47 -1.00 -8.04
N LYS A 149 25.37 -1.92 -7.67
CA LYS A 149 26.66 -2.11 -8.33
C LYS A 149 26.59 -3.25 -9.31
N CYS A 150 27.07 -3.04 -10.54
CA CYS A 150 27.20 -4.12 -11.51
C CYS A 150 28.36 -5.06 -11.12
N ASN A 151 28.13 -6.36 -11.12
CA ASN A 151 29.16 -7.34 -10.79
C ASN A 151 30.22 -7.52 -11.90
N SER A 152 29.92 -7.10 -13.14
CA SER A 152 30.86 -7.21 -14.28
C SER A 152 31.66 -5.95 -14.56
N CYS A 153 31.00 -4.80 -14.70
CA CYS A 153 31.71 -3.54 -15.02
C CYS A 153 31.92 -2.63 -13.81
N HIS A 154 31.46 -3.04 -12.62
CA HIS A 154 31.59 -2.33 -11.34
C HIS A 154 31.00 -0.91 -11.28
N ARG A 155 30.35 -0.45 -12.35
CA ARG A 155 29.63 0.83 -12.39
C ARG A 155 28.30 0.74 -11.65
N GLU A 156 27.88 1.88 -11.12
CA GLU A 156 26.63 2.03 -10.40
C GLU A 156 25.45 2.21 -11.36
N THR A 157 24.31 1.67 -10.99
CA THR A 157 23.03 1.85 -11.64
C THR A 157 22.02 2.33 -10.61
N ARG A 158 21.27 3.36 -10.97
CA ARG A 158 20.22 3.96 -10.16
C ARG A 158 18.88 3.32 -10.49
N PHE A 159 18.06 3.09 -9.47
CA PHE A 159 16.68 2.67 -9.60
C PHE A 159 15.77 3.60 -8.80
N PRO A 160 15.32 4.71 -9.42
CA PRO A 160 14.44 5.68 -8.77
C PRO A 160 13.05 5.08 -8.55
N ARG A 161 12.50 5.25 -7.34
CA ARG A 161 11.14 4.84 -6.98
C ARG A 161 10.17 5.98 -7.27
N TYR A 162 9.68 6.05 -8.50
CA TYR A 162 8.78 7.10 -8.96
C TYR A 162 7.36 6.90 -8.44
N ASN A 163 6.67 8.00 -8.15
CA ASN A 163 5.23 7.99 -7.85
C ASN A 163 4.41 8.68 -8.94
N ASP A 164 5.07 9.27 -9.95
CA ASP A 164 4.38 9.91 -11.06
C ASP A 164 3.84 8.90 -12.08
N PRO A 165 2.51 8.80 -12.29
CA PRO A 165 1.95 7.79 -13.19
C PRO A 165 2.39 7.96 -14.65
N ARG A 166 2.61 9.19 -15.14
CA ARG A 166 3.12 9.41 -16.50
C ARG A 166 4.55 8.86 -16.63
N LYS A 167 5.40 9.12 -15.63
CA LYS A 167 6.75 8.56 -15.60
C LYS A 167 6.72 7.04 -15.52
N LEU A 168 5.85 6.48 -14.69
CA LEU A 168 5.72 5.04 -14.52
C LEU A 168 5.24 4.34 -15.79
N MET A 169 4.28 4.93 -16.51
CA MET A 169 3.85 4.45 -17.83
C MET A 169 4.97 4.52 -18.90
N ALA A 170 5.90 5.48 -18.77
CA ALA A 170 7.07 5.56 -19.63
C ALA A 170 8.13 4.50 -19.28
N THR A 171 8.36 4.23 -17.99
CA THR A 171 9.37 3.26 -17.54
C THR A 171 8.89 1.82 -17.57
N ARG A 172 7.58 1.58 -17.40
CA ARG A 172 6.90 0.28 -17.41
C ARG A 172 7.52 -0.79 -16.51
N ARG A 173 8.04 -0.36 -15.35
CA ARG A 173 8.78 -1.25 -14.46
C ARG A 173 8.72 -0.78 -13.02
N GLY A 174 8.78 -1.72 -12.09
CA GLY A 174 8.69 -1.39 -10.67
C GLY A 174 8.44 -2.60 -9.77
N ARG A 175 7.91 -2.33 -8.57
CA ARG A 175 7.41 -3.32 -7.61
C ARG A 175 5.95 -2.97 -7.28
N CYS A 176 5.38 -3.58 -6.23
CA CYS A 176 3.95 -3.44 -5.90
C CYS A 176 3.43 -2.00 -5.87
N GLY A 177 4.21 -1.06 -5.32
CA GLY A 177 3.89 0.37 -5.34
C GLY A 177 3.64 0.93 -6.74
N GLU A 178 4.59 0.73 -7.65
CA GLU A 178 4.49 1.21 -9.03
C GLU A 178 3.42 0.46 -9.83
N TYR A 179 3.30 -0.86 -9.61
CA TYR A 179 2.27 -1.72 -10.20
C TYR A 179 0.87 -1.21 -9.86
N ALA A 180 0.54 -1.12 -8.56
CA ALA A 180 -0.78 -0.70 -8.09
C ALA A 180 -1.11 0.74 -8.48
N ASN A 181 -0.11 1.63 -8.55
CA ASN A 181 -0.30 3.02 -8.96
C ASN A 181 -0.78 3.12 -10.42
N VAL A 182 -0.06 2.51 -11.36
CA VAL A 182 -0.44 2.55 -12.78
C VAL A 182 -1.69 1.72 -13.05
N PHE A 183 -1.83 0.57 -12.38
CA PHE A 183 -3.01 -0.28 -12.57
C PHE A 183 -4.30 0.41 -12.09
N ALA A 184 -4.27 1.11 -10.95
CA ALA A 184 -5.43 1.88 -10.49
C ALA A 184 -5.81 3.02 -11.47
N LEU A 185 -4.81 3.70 -12.06
CA LEU A 185 -5.05 4.65 -13.15
C LEU A 185 -5.70 3.97 -14.37
N PHE A 186 -5.24 2.78 -14.76
CA PHE A 186 -5.77 2.05 -15.90
C PHE A 186 -7.21 1.58 -15.68
N CYS A 187 -7.54 1.07 -14.49
CA CYS A 187 -8.91 0.75 -14.13
C CYS A 187 -9.81 2.00 -14.23
N THR A 188 -9.36 3.13 -13.68
CA THR A 188 -10.09 4.40 -13.76
C THR A 188 -10.28 4.86 -15.22
N ALA A 189 -9.24 4.77 -16.04
CA ALA A 189 -9.27 5.18 -17.45
C ALA A 189 -10.15 4.28 -18.32
N MET A 190 -10.34 3.01 -17.91
CA MET A 190 -11.28 2.05 -18.50
C MET A 190 -12.72 2.24 -18.01
N GLY A 191 -12.98 3.20 -17.10
CA GLY A 191 -14.31 3.51 -16.59
C GLY A 191 -14.73 2.73 -15.34
N PHE A 192 -13.83 1.97 -14.72
CA PHE A 192 -14.13 1.29 -13.46
C PHE A 192 -14.05 2.25 -12.28
N GLU A 193 -15.05 2.22 -11.39
CA GLU A 193 -14.91 2.80 -10.05
C GLU A 193 -13.81 2.02 -9.32
N THR A 194 -12.75 2.75 -8.93
CA THR A 194 -11.48 2.17 -8.52
C THR A 194 -11.03 2.71 -7.18
N ARG A 195 -10.55 1.84 -6.31
CA ARG A 195 -9.87 2.19 -5.06
C ARG A 195 -8.43 1.71 -5.06
N TYR A 196 -7.53 2.52 -4.54
CA TYR A 196 -6.18 2.12 -4.18
C TYR A 196 -6.17 1.58 -2.75
N ILE A 197 -5.63 0.38 -2.56
CA ILE A 197 -5.61 -0.30 -1.27
C ILE A 197 -4.22 -0.22 -0.67
N LEU A 198 -4.17 0.27 0.56
CA LEU A 198 -2.96 0.39 1.36
C LEU A 198 -2.98 -0.59 2.52
N ASP A 199 -2.13 -1.60 2.46
CA ASP A 199 -1.82 -2.49 3.57
C ASP A 199 -0.57 -1.98 4.31
N PHE A 200 -0.70 -1.81 5.62
CA PHE A 200 0.38 -1.31 6.47
C PHE A 200 1.52 -2.31 6.67
N THR A 201 1.34 -3.56 6.23
CA THR A 201 2.37 -4.61 6.22
C THR A 201 3.12 -4.70 4.88
N ASP A 202 3.44 -3.53 4.32
CA ASP A 202 4.28 -3.32 3.12
C ASP A 202 3.73 -3.97 1.84
N HIS A 203 2.45 -3.75 1.56
CA HIS A 203 1.86 -4.12 0.27
C HIS A 203 0.74 -3.17 -0.14
N VAL A 204 0.43 -3.13 -1.43
CA VAL A 204 -0.61 -2.29 -2.00
C VAL A 204 -1.22 -2.99 -3.21
N TRP A 205 -2.50 -2.74 -3.47
CA TRP A 205 -3.24 -3.30 -4.60
C TRP A 205 -4.44 -2.41 -4.93
N THR A 206 -5.42 -2.93 -5.66
CA THR A 206 -6.57 -2.17 -6.16
C THR A 206 -7.87 -2.91 -5.84
N GLU A 207 -8.97 -2.18 -5.62
CA GLU A 207 -10.32 -2.74 -5.71
C GLU A 207 -11.07 -2.07 -6.87
N VAL A 208 -11.93 -2.84 -7.54
CA VAL A 208 -12.89 -2.32 -8.52
C VAL A 208 -14.31 -2.60 -8.05
N TYR A 209 -15.23 -1.68 -8.29
CA TYR A 209 -16.64 -1.87 -7.94
C TYR A 209 -17.36 -2.66 -9.04
N CYS A 210 -18.05 -3.73 -8.65
CA CYS A 210 -18.88 -4.52 -9.53
C CYS A 210 -20.34 -4.48 -9.06
N ASP A 211 -21.24 -3.96 -9.87
CA ASP A 211 -22.66 -3.82 -9.53
C ASP A 211 -23.26 -5.13 -9.02
N GLY A 212 -24.04 -5.10 -7.94
CA GLY A 212 -24.64 -6.32 -7.36
C GLY A 212 -23.68 -7.28 -6.67
N VAL A 213 -22.36 -7.06 -6.74
CA VAL A 213 -21.34 -7.80 -5.98
C VAL A 213 -20.74 -6.91 -4.89
N GLY A 214 -20.40 -5.67 -5.23
CA GLY A 214 -19.66 -4.74 -4.39
C GLY A 214 -18.20 -4.61 -4.83
N TRP A 215 -17.32 -4.25 -3.90
CA TRP A 215 -15.89 -4.10 -4.16
C TRP A 215 -15.18 -5.45 -4.27
N VAL A 216 -14.42 -5.64 -5.35
CA VAL A 216 -13.67 -6.86 -5.67
C VAL A 216 -12.18 -6.53 -5.67
N ASN A 217 -11.35 -7.30 -4.96
CA ASN A 217 -9.90 -7.07 -4.96
C ASN A 217 -9.29 -7.46 -6.31
N CYS A 218 -8.25 -6.72 -6.68
CA CYS A 218 -7.45 -6.89 -7.88
C CYS A 218 -5.98 -6.57 -7.54
N ASP A 219 -5.10 -7.55 -7.63
CA ASP A 219 -3.67 -7.36 -7.43
C ASP A 219 -2.91 -7.55 -8.75
N SER A 220 -2.55 -6.43 -9.37
CA SER A 220 -1.82 -6.44 -10.64
C SER A 220 -0.44 -7.11 -10.58
N CYS A 221 0.17 -7.26 -9.40
CA CYS A 221 1.42 -8.01 -9.24
C CYS A 221 1.19 -9.52 -9.41
N GLU A 222 0.00 -9.98 -9.03
CA GLU A 222 -0.40 -11.37 -8.97
C GLU A 222 -1.23 -11.77 -10.19
N GLY A 223 -1.76 -10.80 -10.95
CA GLY A 223 -2.41 -11.02 -12.24
C GLY A 223 -3.87 -11.46 -12.10
N GLU A 224 -4.43 -12.09 -13.13
CA GLU A 224 -5.87 -12.41 -13.19
C GLU A 224 -6.34 -13.39 -12.11
N GLY A 225 -5.44 -14.23 -11.57
CA GLY A 225 -5.72 -15.13 -10.45
C GLY A 225 -6.00 -14.41 -9.12
N SER A 226 -5.63 -13.13 -9.01
CA SER A 226 -5.92 -12.31 -7.84
C SER A 226 -7.35 -11.74 -7.80
N TYR A 227 -8.09 -11.85 -8.91
CA TYR A 227 -9.41 -11.23 -9.02
C TYR A 227 -10.40 -11.91 -8.09
N GLY A 228 -10.82 -11.19 -7.05
CA GLY A 228 -11.78 -11.70 -6.07
C GLY A 228 -11.23 -12.74 -5.10
N THR A 229 -9.92 -12.77 -4.87
CA THR A 229 -9.22 -13.61 -3.87
C THR A 229 -8.64 -12.80 -2.71
N PRO A 230 -9.48 -12.14 -1.88
CA PRO A 230 -8.99 -11.24 -0.85
C PRO A 230 -8.27 -11.96 0.30
N LEU A 231 -8.48 -13.27 0.49
CA LEU A 231 -7.80 -14.01 1.56
C LEU A 231 -6.44 -14.53 1.13
N MET A 232 -6.04 -14.35 -0.14
CA MET A 232 -4.71 -14.65 -0.66
C MET A 232 -3.58 -14.14 0.25
N TYR A 233 -3.72 -12.93 0.81
CA TYR A 233 -2.68 -12.33 1.65
C TYR A 233 -2.56 -13.00 3.02
N GLU A 234 -3.67 -13.25 3.72
CA GLU A 234 -3.64 -13.85 5.06
C GLU A 234 -3.48 -15.39 5.00
N ALA A 235 -4.25 -16.04 4.14
CA ALA A 235 -4.34 -17.49 4.05
C ALA A 235 -3.26 -18.07 3.13
N GLY A 236 -3.07 -17.50 1.94
CA GLY A 236 -2.05 -17.94 0.98
C GLY A 236 -0.63 -17.54 1.41
N TRP A 237 -0.40 -16.25 1.65
CA TRP A 237 0.95 -15.74 1.94
C TRP A 237 1.30 -15.80 3.44
N GLY A 238 0.32 -16.10 4.30
CA GLY A 238 0.53 -16.14 5.75
C GLY A 238 0.74 -14.78 6.40
N LYS A 239 0.42 -13.67 5.72
CA LYS A 239 0.66 -12.32 6.23
C LYS A 239 -0.09 -12.09 7.55
N LYS A 240 0.60 -11.44 8.49
CA LYS A 240 0.01 -10.99 9.76
C LYS A 240 -0.49 -9.57 9.61
N LEU A 241 -1.62 -9.42 8.92
CA LEU A 241 -2.22 -8.13 8.61
C LEU A 241 -2.53 -7.30 9.87
N THR A 242 -2.49 -5.97 9.72
CA THR A 242 -2.81 -4.97 10.75
C THR A 242 -3.90 -4.01 10.28
N TYR A 243 -3.54 -3.07 9.41
CA TYR A 243 -4.42 -2.05 8.86
C TYR A 243 -4.44 -2.17 7.34
N VAL A 244 -5.64 -2.24 6.76
CA VAL A 244 -5.84 -2.23 5.31
C VAL A 244 -6.91 -1.20 5.00
N PHE A 245 -6.52 -0.14 4.29
CA PHE A 245 -7.42 0.97 3.95
C PHE A 245 -7.60 1.08 2.45
N ALA A 246 -8.84 1.34 2.04
CA ALA A 246 -9.17 1.64 0.67
C ALA A 246 -9.35 3.15 0.47
N PHE A 247 -8.83 3.67 -0.63
CA PHE A 247 -8.91 5.08 -1.01
C PHE A 247 -9.47 5.19 -2.43
N GLY A 248 -10.64 5.77 -2.55
CA GLY A 248 -11.30 6.01 -3.83
C GLY A 248 -11.53 7.50 -4.10
N PRO A 249 -12.24 7.83 -5.19
CA PRO A 249 -12.56 9.22 -5.53
C PRO A 249 -13.42 9.89 -4.44
N HIS A 250 -14.25 9.14 -3.71
CA HIS A 250 -15.22 9.70 -2.77
C HIS A 250 -15.09 9.17 -1.33
N GLU A 251 -14.09 8.34 -1.03
CA GLU A 251 -14.00 7.69 0.28
C GLU A 251 -12.59 7.28 0.71
N ALA A 252 -12.44 7.14 2.02
CA ALA A 252 -11.37 6.41 2.67
C ALA A 252 -11.98 5.45 3.70
N VAL A 253 -11.82 4.14 3.52
CA VAL A 253 -12.54 3.10 4.26
C VAL A 253 -11.56 2.11 4.88
N ASP A 254 -11.81 1.68 6.11
CA ASP A 254 -11.13 0.52 6.70
C ASP A 254 -11.78 -0.76 6.19
N VAL A 255 -11.05 -1.47 5.33
CA VAL A 255 -11.54 -2.65 4.61
C VAL A 255 -10.90 -3.93 5.14
N ILE A 256 -10.24 -3.88 6.31
CA ILE A 256 -9.51 -5.02 6.88
C ILE A 256 -10.32 -6.31 6.93
N ASN A 257 -11.62 -6.25 7.27
CA ASN A 257 -12.50 -7.42 7.37
C ASN A 257 -12.70 -8.15 6.02
N ARG A 258 -12.44 -7.49 4.88
CA ARG A 258 -12.46 -8.17 3.58
C ARG A 258 -11.29 -9.13 3.43
N TYR A 259 -10.16 -8.82 4.07
CA TYR A 259 -8.86 -9.47 3.87
C TYR A 259 -8.43 -10.37 5.03
N THR A 260 -9.29 -10.60 6.03
CA THR A 260 -8.99 -11.45 7.19
C THR A 260 -10.23 -12.24 7.63
N ASN A 261 -10.02 -13.49 8.02
CA ASN A 261 -10.99 -14.27 8.81
C ASN A 261 -10.60 -14.34 10.29
N LYS A 262 -9.50 -13.70 10.66
CA LYS A 262 -8.90 -13.74 12.00
C LYS A 262 -8.90 -12.34 12.60
N ILE A 263 -10.05 -11.66 12.50
CA ILE A 263 -10.19 -10.27 12.92
C ILE A 263 -9.79 -10.06 14.39
N ASP A 264 -10.04 -11.03 15.26
CA ASP A 264 -9.63 -10.96 16.65
C ASP A 264 -8.11 -10.96 16.82
N GLU A 265 -7.38 -11.74 16.01
CA GLU A 265 -5.91 -11.67 16.00
C GLU A 265 -5.42 -10.35 15.43
N VAL A 266 -6.03 -9.86 14.35
CA VAL A 266 -5.69 -8.56 13.74
C VAL A 266 -5.87 -7.43 14.75
N ARG A 267 -6.97 -7.42 15.52
CA ARG A 267 -7.22 -6.43 16.59
C ARG A 267 -6.10 -6.38 17.62
N THR A 268 -5.48 -7.52 17.97
CA THR A 268 -4.34 -7.52 18.91
C THR A 268 -3.09 -6.85 18.35
N ARG A 269 -2.95 -6.80 17.02
CA ARG A 269 -1.79 -6.20 16.33
C ARG A 269 -2.00 -4.73 15.98
N ARG A 270 -3.23 -4.21 16.06
CA ARG A 270 -3.58 -2.83 15.73
C ARG A 270 -3.31 -1.90 16.91
N THR A 271 -2.02 -1.62 17.13
CA THR A 271 -1.55 -0.85 18.30
C THR A 271 -0.90 0.50 17.93
N ASP A 272 -0.85 0.85 16.64
CA ASP A 272 -0.19 2.06 16.16
C ASP A 272 -0.96 3.34 16.53
N VAL A 273 -2.29 3.29 16.49
CA VAL A 273 -3.20 4.41 16.79
C VAL A 273 -4.49 3.92 17.44
N ASP A 274 -5.21 4.82 18.12
CA ASP A 274 -6.53 4.52 18.71
C ASP A 274 -7.61 4.32 17.63
N GLU A 275 -8.44 3.28 17.79
CA GLU A 275 -9.50 2.93 16.82
C GLU A 275 -10.60 3.99 16.69
N LYS A 276 -10.91 4.74 17.76
CA LYS A 276 -11.89 5.83 17.69
C LYS A 276 -11.31 7.02 16.94
N TRP A 277 -10.04 7.34 17.19
CA TRP A 277 -9.30 8.35 16.42
C TRP A 277 -9.26 7.98 14.93
N LEU A 278 -8.88 6.74 14.61
CA LEU A 278 -8.78 6.28 13.23
C LEU A 278 -10.11 6.39 12.48
N ARG A 279 -11.20 5.92 13.10
CA ARG A 279 -12.54 6.03 12.53
C ARG A 279 -12.95 7.47 12.27
N LYS A 280 -12.65 8.37 13.21
CA LYS A 280 -12.90 9.81 13.04
C LYS A 280 -12.13 10.36 11.85
N ILE A 281 -10.84 10.08 11.74
CA ILE A 281 -9.99 10.56 10.63
C ILE A 281 -10.49 10.05 9.27
N LEU A 282 -10.82 8.76 9.14
CA LEU A 282 -11.36 8.21 7.89
C LEU A 282 -12.71 8.85 7.51
N THR A 283 -13.56 9.10 8.50
CA THR A 283 -14.84 9.81 8.31
C THR A 283 -14.61 11.26 7.85
N GLU A 284 -13.64 11.96 8.45
CA GLU A 284 -13.28 13.33 8.06
C GLU A 284 -12.71 13.39 6.64
N ILE A 285 -11.83 12.46 6.26
CA ILE A 285 -11.31 12.35 4.89
C ILE A 285 -12.46 12.12 3.91
N THR A 286 -13.35 11.16 4.18
CA THR A 286 -14.50 10.85 3.33
C THR A 286 -15.44 12.07 3.19
N SER A 287 -15.77 12.74 4.30
CA SER A 287 -16.59 13.94 4.30
C SER A 287 -15.97 15.09 3.49
N GLN A 288 -14.64 15.26 3.57
CA GLN A 288 -13.92 16.25 2.78
C GLN A 288 -13.99 15.94 1.29
N ARG A 289 -13.83 14.67 0.88
CA ARG A 289 -13.89 14.25 -0.53
C ARG A 289 -15.29 14.36 -1.13
N ARG A 290 -16.34 14.24 -0.31
CA ARG A 290 -17.74 14.40 -0.73
C ARG A 290 -18.24 15.83 -0.62
N ARG A 291 -17.39 16.78 -0.20
CA ARG A 291 -17.77 18.19 -0.07
C ARG A 291 -18.11 18.77 -1.43
N GLY A 292 -19.30 19.36 -1.54
CA GLY A 292 -19.76 19.98 -2.78
C GLY A 292 -20.40 19.01 -3.79
N LEU A 293 -20.51 17.71 -3.47
CA LEU A 293 -21.32 16.80 -4.27
C LEU A 293 -22.82 17.13 -4.11
N PRO A 294 -23.64 16.91 -5.15
CA PRO A 294 -25.10 17.01 -5.04
C PRO A 294 -25.65 16.03 -3.98
N ASP A 295 -26.74 16.42 -3.31
CA ASP A 295 -27.35 15.58 -2.28
C ASP A 295 -27.80 14.20 -2.79
N SER A 296 -28.27 14.12 -4.04
CA SER A 296 -28.64 12.84 -4.66
C SER A 296 -27.46 11.86 -4.76
N VAL A 297 -26.30 12.36 -5.21
CA VAL A 297 -25.06 11.56 -5.32
C VAL A 297 -24.58 11.17 -3.93
N ARG A 298 -24.63 12.10 -2.96
CA ARG A 298 -24.23 11.83 -1.58
C ARG A 298 -25.08 10.74 -0.93
N LEU A 299 -26.40 10.76 -1.11
CA LEU A 299 -27.32 9.74 -0.61
C LEU A 299 -27.08 8.37 -1.25
N GLU A 300 -26.76 8.33 -2.54
CA GLU A 300 -26.40 7.08 -3.22
C GLU A 300 -25.11 6.49 -2.64
N LEU A 301 -24.07 7.31 -2.45
CA LEU A 301 -22.81 6.88 -1.84
C LEU A 301 -23.01 6.41 -0.39
N GLU A 302 -23.82 7.12 0.41
CA GLU A 302 -24.15 6.72 1.78
C GLU A 302 -24.88 5.35 1.81
N LYS A 303 -25.75 5.08 0.83
CA LYS A 303 -26.40 3.76 0.67
C LYS A 303 -25.37 2.67 0.34
N ARG A 304 -24.43 2.93 -0.58
CA ARG A 304 -23.35 1.99 -0.92
C ARG A 304 -22.43 1.73 0.27
N ASP A 305 -22.07 2.76 1.04
CA ASP A 305 -21.29 2.61 2.27
C ASP A 305 -21.98 1.72 3.31
N ALA A 306 -23.31 1.86 3.46
CA ALA A 306 -24.09 1.03 4.37
C ALA A 306 -24.11 -0.44 3.92
N GLN A 307 -24.23 -0.68 2.62
CA GLN A 307 -24.16 -2.02 2.03
C GLN A 307 -22.79 -2.65 2.24
N GLU A 308 -21.71 -1.93 1.95
CA GLU A 308 -20.34 -2.41 2.16
C GLU A 308 -20.07 -2.71 3.64
N ARG A 309 -20.51 -1.84 4.55
CA ARG A 309 -20.35 -2.07 5.99
C ARG A 309 -21.02 -3.36 6.45
N ALA A 310 -22.23 -3.63 5.98
CA ALA A 310 -22.92 -4.89 6.28
C ALA A 310 -22.17 -6.11 5.70
N GLN A 311 -21.59 -5.98 4.50
CA GLN A 311 -20.76 -7.04 3.92
C GLN A 311 -19.49 -7.28 4.75
N LEU A 312 -18.81 -6.22 5.18
CA LEU A 312 -17.59 -6.29 5.99
C LEU A 312 -17.86 -6.84 7.40
N GLU A 313 -19.00 -6.53 8.00
CA GLU A 313 -19.41 -7.07 9.31
C GLU A 313 -19.78 -8.56 9.23
N GLY A 314 -20.35 -9.00 8.10
CA GLY A 314 -20.66 -10.40 7.82
C GLY A 314 -19.52 -11.20 7.17
N SER A 315 -18.37 -10.59 6.92
CA SER A 315 -17.23 -11.22 6.25
C SER A 315 -16.55 -12.20 7.19
N ASN A 316 -16.96 -13.47 7.12
CA ASN A 316 -16.32 -14.58 7.83
C ASN A 316 -16.31 -15.84 6.95
N LYS A 317 -16.06 -15.65 5.66
CA LYS A 317 -16.07 -16.74 4.66
C LYS A 317 -14.74 -17.49 4.74
N PRO A 318 -14.72 -18.81 4.90
CA PRO A 318 -13.47 -19.57 4.90
C PRO A 318 -12.69 -19.32 3.61
N ALA A 319 -11.35 -19.36 3.70
CA ALA A 319 -10.48 -19.26 2.53
C ALA A 319 -10.84 -20.34 1.52
N ALA A 320 -11.05 -19.93 0.27
CA ALA A 320 -11.29 -20.84 -0.84
C ALA A 320 -9.95 -21.41 -1.34
N ALA A 321 -9.98 -22.44 -2.18
CA ALA A 321 -8.74 -23.04 -2.70
C ALA A 321 -7.89 -22.02 -3.47
N GLU A 322 -8.56 -21.10 -4.15
CA GLU A 322 -7.97 -19.98 -4.91
C GLU A 322 -7.28 -18.97 -3.99
N ASP A 323 -7.61 -18.89 -2.70
CA ASP A 323 -6.93 -18.01 -1.75
C ASP A 323 -5.63 -18.62 -1.18
N LEU A 324 -5.35 -19.91 -1.42
CA LEU A 324 -4.26 -20.62 -0.76
C LEU A 324 -2.95 -20.62 -1.55
N HIS A 325 -2.90 -19.94 -2.69
CA HIS A 325 -1.69 -19.86 -3.49
C HIS A 325 -0.63 -18.96 -2.84
N GLY A 326 0.63 -19.31 -3.05
CA GLY A 326 1.76 -18.49 -2.64
C GLY A 326 1.86 -17.21 -3.46
N ARG A 327 2.63 -16.25 -2.96
CA ARG A 327 2.96 -15.03 -3.69
C ARG A 327 3.74 -15.37 -4.95
N GLU A 328 3.40 -14.75 -6.05
CA GLU A 328 4.10 -14.91 -7.33
C GLU A 328 5.15 -13.82 -7.53
N SER A 329 4.89 -12.60 -7.06
CA SER A 329 5.82 -11.47 -7.18
C SER A 329 6.99 -11.50 -6.18
N GLY A 330 8.14 -10.94 -6.58
CA GLY A 330 9.34 -10.88 -5.75
C GLY A 330 10.31 -12.05 -5.97
N SER A 331 11.51 -11.95 -5.41
CA SER A 331 12.49 -13.03 -5.50
C SER A 331 12.07 -14.23 -4.65
N LEU A 332 12.45 -15.46 -5.05
CA LEU A 332 12.17 -16.67 -4.28
C LEU A 332 12.72 -16.57 -2.84
N ALA A 333 13.94 -16.04 -2.68
CA ALA A 333 14.55 -15.83 -1.36
C ALA A 333 13.72 -14.89 -0.49
N TRP A 334 13.23 -13.78 -1.05
CA TRP A 334 12.36 -12.82 -0.35
C TRP A 334 11.05 -13.47 0.11
N ARG A 335 10.38 -14.21 -0.80
CA ARG A 335 9.14 -14.92 -0.50
C ARG A 335 9.35 -15.99 0.59
N ALA A 336 10.42 -16.77 0.49
CA ALA A 336 10.75 -17.83 1.43
C ALA A 336 11.02 -17.32 2.85
N VAL A 337 11.82 -16.25 3.00
CA VAL A 337 12.12 -15.63 4.31
C VAL A 337 10.85 -15.11 4.99
N ARG A 338 9.87 -14.69 4.20
CA ARG A 338 8.60 -14.16 4.69
C ARG A 338 7.50 -15.21 4.84
N GLY A 339 7.75 -16.46 4.47
CA GLY A 339 6.77 -17.54 4.51
C GLY A 339 5.66 -17.42 3.46
N GLU A 340 5.89 -16.66 2.38
CA GLU A 340 4.87 -16.31 1.38
C GLU A 340 4.78 -17.35 0.23
N LEU A 341 5.30 -18.57 0.41
CA LEU A 341 5.33 -19.62 -0.64
C LEU A 341 4.01 -20.41 -0.79
N GLY A 342 3.05 -20.24 0.14
CA GLY A 342 1.80 -20.99 0.13
C GLY A 342 1.97 -22.45 0.58
N SER A 343 0.85 -23.20 0.51
CA SER A 343 0.80 -24.59 1.02
C SER A 343 1.27 -25.63 0.01
N ASN A 344 1.24 -25.30 -1.30
CA ASN A 344 1.69 -26.14 -2.41
C ASN A 344 2.59 -25.30 -3.35
N PRO A 345 3.90 -25.19 -3.09
CA PRO A 345 4.81 -24.52 -4.01
C PRO A 345 4.87 -25.29 -5.35
N PRO A 346 4.99 -24.61 -6.51
CA PRO A 346 5.20 -25.27 -7.80
C PRO A 346 6.42 -26.20 -7.77
N ASP A 347 6.39 -27.32 -8.49
CA ASP A 347 7.49 -28.27 -8.58
C ASP A 347 8.80 -27.56 -9.00
N GLY A 348 9.78 -27.52 -8.08
CA GLY A 348 11.06 -26.82 -8.25
C GLY A 348 11.28 -25.63 -7.30
N GLU A 349 10.25 -25.18 -6.55
CA GLU A 349 10.38 -24.14 -5.52
C GLU A 349 10.50 -24.69 -4.08
N SER A 350 10.58 -26.02 -3.92
CA SER A 350 10.73 -26.66 -2.62
C SER A 350 12.18 -26.61 -2.11
N ALA A 351 12.34 -25.91 -0.98
CA ALA A 351 13.48 -25.90 -0.07
C ALA A 351 14.80 -25.23 -0.55
N LEU A 352 14.94 -23.94 -0.22
CA LEU A 352 16.25 -23.42 0.17
C LEU A 352 16.49 -23.79 1.64
N PRO A 353 17.65 -24.37 2.01
CA PRO A 353 17.97 -24.63 3.41
C PRO A 353 18.04 -23.30 4.17
N ALA A 354 17.52 -23.29 5.41
CA ALA A 354 17.41 -22.13 6.30
C ALA A 354 18.76 -21.55 6.80
N LYS A 355 19.76 -21.41 5.93
CA LYS A 355 21.06 -20.82 6.21
C LYS A 355 21.57 -19.97 5.03
N ALA A 356 21.03 -18.76 4.93
CA ALA A 356 21.69 -17.59 4.37
C ALA A 356 21.03 -16.37 5.05
N ALA A 357 21.42 -16.10 6.29
CA ALA A 357 22.43 -15.10 6.68
C ALA A 357 21.78 -13.74 6.93
N ASP A 358 21.98 -13.23 8.16
CA ASP A 358 21.61 -11.91 8.66
C ASP A 358 21.66 -10.79 7.60
N GLU A 359 20.50 -10.45 7.01
CA GLU A 359 20.25 -9.13 6.44
C GLU A 359 19.34 -8.37 7.41
N LYS A 360 19.94 -7.86 8.48
CA LYS A 360 19.31 -6.78 9.26
C LYS A 360 19.38 -5.52 8.41
N GLU A 361 18.23 -4.91 8.16
CA GLU A 361 18.15 -3.53 7.66
C GLU A 361 19.11 -2.63 8.45
N PRO A 362 19.89 -1.75 7.79
CA PRO A 362 20.60 -0.71 8.50
C PRO A 362 19.56 0.23 9.11
N LYS A 363 19.47 0.22 10.44
CA LYS A 363 18.74 1.24 11.20
C LYS A 363 19.21 2.62 10.74
N PRO A 364 18.31 3.61 10.58
CA PRO A 364 18.72 4.97 10.25
C PRO A 364 19.69 5.47 11.32
N ASN A 365 20.89 5.85 10.89
CA ASN A 365 21.91 6.41 11.73
C ASN A 365 21.40 7.76 12.25
N THR A 366 20.97 7.79 13.51
CA THR A 366 20.68 9.03 14.24
C THR A 366 21.95 9.41 14.98
N SER A 367 22.84 10.11 14.29
CA SER A 367 23.89 10.90 14.93
C SER A 367 23.47 12.38 14.88
N ALA A 368 23.55 12.99 16.06
CA ALA A 368 23.24 14.38 16.38
C ALA A 368 24.00 15.41 15.55
#